data_AF-A0A9X8YRN4-F1
#
_entry.id   AF-A0A9X8YRN4-F1
#
_cell.length_a   1.000
_cell.length_b   1.000
_cell.length_c   1.000
_cell.angle_alpha   90.00
_cell.angle_beta   90.00
_cell.angle_gamma   90.00
#
_symmetry.space_group_name_H-M   'P 1'
#
loop_
_entity.id
_entity.type
_entity.pdbx_description
1 polymer ?
#
loop_
_entity_poly.entity_id
_entity_poly.type
_entity_poly.pdbx_seq_one_letter_code
_entity_poly.pdbx_strand_id
1 'polypeptide(L)' 'MQTFNADLAIIGAGGAGLRAAIAAAEANPQLKIALISKVYPMRSHTVAAEGGSAAVTQDHDTFD' A
#
# COMPACT_ATOMS: atom_id res chain seq x y z
N MET A 1 18.23 7.53 -22.37
CA MET A 1 17.15 7.60 -21.37
C MET A 1 16.10 6.56 -21.74
N GLN A 2 15.69 5.70 -20.81
CA GLN A 2 14.60 4.74 -21.04
C GLN A 2 13.32 5.28 -20.40
N THR A 3 12.18 5.03 -21.03
CA THR A 3 10.86 5.46 -20.56
C THR A 3 9.98 4.24 -20.30
N PHE A 4 9.20 4.29 -19.22
CA PHE A 4 8.21 3.28 -18.89
C PHE A 4 6.86 3.95 -18.65
N ASN A 5 5.85 3.57 -19.43
CA ASN A 5 4.50 4.09 -19.29
C ASN A 5 3.69 3.22 -18.32
N ALA A 6 3.01 3.84 -17.37
CA ALA A 6 2.06 3.23 -16.45
C ALA A 6 0.91 4.22 -16.21
N ASP A 7 -0.29 3.72 -15.92
CA ASP A 7 -1.42 4.57 -15.57
C ASP A 7 -1.27 5.10 -14.14
N LEU A 8 -0.60 4.31 -13.28
CA LEU A 8 -0.29 4.66 -11.91
C LEU A 8 1.12 4.17 -11.55
N ALA A 9 1.98 5.08 -11.07
CA ALA A 9 3.30 4.74 -10.52
C ALA A 9 3.33 5.00 -9.02
N ILE A 10 3.58 3.96 -8.23
CA ILE A 10 3.66 3.98 -6.77
C ILE A 10 5.11 3.78 -6.35
N ILE A 11 5.67 4.74 -5.60
CA ILE A 11 7.05 4.70 -5.12
C ILE A 11 7.05 4.33 -3.64
N GLY A 12 7.50 3.12 -3.34
CA GLY A 12 7.58 2.55 -1.99
C GLY A 12 6.68 1.33 -1.81
N ALA A 13 7.27 0.21 -1.37
CA ALA A 13 6.56 -1.06 -1.12
C ALA A 13 6.26 -1.27 0.38
N GLY A 14 5.98 -0.19 1.11
CA GLY A 14 5.44 -0.27 2.47
C GLY A 14 3.97 -0.66 2.48
N GLY A 15 3.41 -0.94 3.66
CA GLY A 15 2.01 -1.36 3.80
C GLY A 15 1.01 -0.43 3.09
N ALA A 16 1.20 0.89 3.22
CA ALA A 16 0.35 1.88 2.55
C ALA A 16 0.44 1.82 1.01
N GLY A 17 1.64 1.69 0.45
CA GLY A 17 1.84 1.61 -1.01
C GLY A 17 1.27 0.33 -1.61
N LEU A 18 1.43 -0.80 -0.91
CA LEU A 18 0.81 -2.06 -1.28
C LEU A 18 -0.71 -1.99 -1.22
N ARG A 19 -1.28 -1.41 -0.16
CA ARG A 19 -2.74 -1.23 -0.02
C ARG A 19 -3.29 -0.33 -1.12
N ALA A 20 -2.59 0.74 -1.49
CA ALA A 20 -2.95 1.60 -2.60
C ALA A 20 -2.93 0.85 -3.95
N ALA A 21 -1.90 0.04 -4.19
CA ALA A 21 -1.81 -0.78 -5.41
C ALA A 21 -2.97 -1.77 -5.52
N ILE A 22 -3.31 -2.46 -4.43
CA ILE A 22 -4.43 -3.41 -4.40
C ILE A 22 -5.76 -2.67 -4.63
N ALA A 23 -6.00 -1.55 -3.94
CA ALA A 23 -7.23 -0.77 -4.12
C ALA A 23 -7.40 -0.27 -5.56
N ALA A 24 -6.31 0.17 -6.20
CA ALA A 24 -6.34 0.57 -7.61
C ALA A 24 -6.68 -0.60 -8.54
N ALA A 25 -6.12 -1.79 -8.29
CA ALA A 25 -6.41 -2.98 -9.07
C ALA A 25 -7.85 -3.49 -8.88
N GLU A 26 -8.40 -3.39 -7.67
CA GLU A 26 -9.80 -3.70 -7.35
C GLU A 26 -10.75 -2.73 -8.05
N ALA A 27 -10.43 -1.43 -8.04
CA ALA A 27 -11.27 -0.40 -8.66
C ALA A 27 -11.29 -0.49 -10.18
N ASN A 28 -10.15 -0.83 -10.80
CA ASN A 28 -10.06 -1.04 -12.24
C ASN A 28 -8.97 -2.07 -12.59
N PRO A 29 -9.34 -3.32 -12.91
CA PRO A 29 -8.40 -4.38 -13.27
C PRO A 29 -7.58 -4.12 -14.54
N GLN A 30 -7.97 -3.14 -15.36
CA GLN A 30 -7.27 -2.80 -16.60
C GLN A 30 -6.11 -1.82 -16.39
N LEU A 31 -5.98 -1.22 -15.20
CA LEU A 31 -4.91 -0.27 -14.90
C LEU A 31 -3.54 -0.97 -14.90
N LYS A 32 -2.60 -0.39 -15.65
CA LYS A 32 -1.19 -0.72 -15.54
C LYS A 32 -0.58 0.00 -14.34
N ILE A 33 -0.47 -0.72 -13.24
CA ILE A 33 0.09 -0.21 -11.98
C ILE A 33 1.57 -0.61 -11.87
N ALA A 34 2.45 0.37 -11.76
CA ALA A 34 3.87 0.17 -11.49
C ALA A 34 4.18 0.41 -10.01
N LEU A 35 4.49 -0.64 -9.27
CA LEU A 35 4.96 -0.54 -7.88
C LEU A 35 6.48 -0.67 -7.84
N ILE A 36 7.17 0.38 -7.38
CA ILE A 36 8.63 0.49 -7.43
C ILE A 36 9.15 0.70 -6.01
N SER A 37 10.17 -0.04 -5.61
CA SER A 37 10.82 0.19 -4.33
C SER A 37 12.31 -0.16 -4.37
N LYS A 38 13.10 0.56 -3.55
CA LYS A 38 14.52 0.29 -3.35
C LYS A 38 14.77 -1.06 -2.64
N VAL A 39 13.80 -1.51 -1.85
CA VAL A 39 13.89 -2.74 -1.06
C VAL A 39 12.70 -3.64 -1.34
N TYR A 40 12.83 -4.93 -1.03
CA TYR A 40 11.71 -5.85 -1.09
C TYR A 40 10.58 -5.43 -0.12
N PRO A 41 9.30 -5.72 -0.43
CA PRO A 41 8.18 -5.35 0.43
C PRO A 41 8.35 -5.78 1.89
N MET A 42 8.87 -7.00 2.10
CA MET A 42 9.14 -7.59 3.43
C MET A 42 10.25 -6.87 4.22
N ARG A 43 11.01 -5.97 3.59
CA ARG A 43 12.04 -5.13 4.22
C ARG A 43 11.61 -3.67 4.39
N SER A 44 10.35 -3.35 4.11
CA SER A 44 9.79 -2.03 4.43
C SER A 44 9.69 -1.84 5.94
N HIS A 45 9.77 -0.60 6.42
CA HIS A 45 9.74 -0.33 7.87
C HIS A 45 8.41 -0.71 8.53
N THR A 46 7.34 -0.93 7.74
CA THR A 46 6.08 -1.50 8.22
C THR A 46 6.28 -2.83 8.97
N VAL A 47 7.31 -3.62 8.61
CA VAL A 47 7.63 -4.89 9.29
C VAL A 47 8.08 -4.70 10.74
N ALA A 48 8.55 -3.52 11.12
CA ALA A 48 9.06 -3.25 12.46
C ALA A 48 7.97 -2.82 13.46
N ALA A 49 6.69 -2.81 13.05
CA ALA A 49 5.60 -2.47 13.95
C ALA A 49 5.37 -3.63 14.96
N GLU A 50 5.68 -3.39 16.23
CA GLU A 50 5.56 -4.40 17.30
C GLU A 50 4.27 -4.27 18.13
N GLY A 51 3.66 -3.09 18.16
CA GLY A 51 2.46 -2.82 18.95
C GLY A 51 1.17 -3.31 18.29
N GLY A 52 0.75 -2.62 17.24
CA GLY A 52 -0.51 -2.91 16.54
C GLY A 52 -1.02 -1.68 15.77
N SER A 53 -2.20 -1.81 15.15
CA SER A 53 -2.91 -0.71 14.51
C SER A 53 -4.24 -0.51 15.23
N ALA A 54 -4.48 0.70 15.74
CA ALA A 54 -5.72 1.03 16.43
C ALA A 54 -6.90 1.04 15.44
N ALA A 55 -8.03 0.48 15.86
CA ALA A 55 -9.28 0.48 15.13
C ALA A 55 -10.45 0.40 16.11
N VAL A 56 -11.59 0.98 15.74
CA VAL A 56 -12.88 0.78 16.41
C VAL A 56 -13.35 -0.63 16.05
N THR A 57 -13.42 -1.53 17.03
CA THR A 57 -13.71 -2.96 16.79
C THR A 57 -14.77 -3.53 17.72
N GLN A 58 -14.98 -2.90 18.88
CA GLN A 58 -15.95 -3.32 19.87
C GLN A 58 -17.16 -2.38 19.86
N ASP A 59 -18.32 -2.89 20.28
CA ASP A 59 -19.58 -2.15 20.29
C ASP A 59 -19.54 -0.88 21.17
N HIS A 60 -18.59 -0.80 22.10
CA HIS A 60 -18.40 0.36 22.98
C HIS A 60 -17.29 1.32 22.54
N ASP A 61 -16.58 0.99 21.46
CA ASP A 61 -15.61 1.91 20.85
C ASP A 61 -16.39 3.02 20.14
N THR A 62 -16.01 4.29 20.34
CA THR A 62 -16.65 5.44 19.70
C THR A 62 -15.66 6.13 18.76
N PHE A 63 -16.14 6.55 17.58
CA PHE A 63 -15.34 7.30 16.60
C PHE A 63 -15.45 8.83 16.75
N ASP A 64 -16.49 9.29 17.45
CA ASP A 64 -16.71 10.68 17.83
C ASP A 64 -15.83 11.14 19.00
#